data_AF-A0A962E3X2-F1
#
_entry.id   AF-A0A962E3X2-F1
#
_cell.length_a   1.000
_cell.length_b   1.000
_cell.length_c   1.000
_cell.angle_alpha   90.00
_cell.angle_beta   90.00
_cell.angle_gamma   90.00
#
_symmetry.space_group_name_H-M   'P 1'
#
loop_
_entity.id
_entity.type
_entity.pdbx_description
1 polymer ?
#
loop_
_entity_poly.entity_id
_entity_poly.type
_entity_poly.pdbx_seq_one_letter_code
_entity_poly.pdbx_strand_id
1 'polypeptide(L)'
;DLIPYVRELSKICECFVSVHPNAGLPNELGEYDETPEEMSEILAEMAKSGFVNIVGGCCGTTPKHIQVFSEKLSNLKPRTIPKIPSLTRLSGLEALNLSKELNFINVGERTNVTGSLMFKRLIKEQNYIKATEVALQQVQNGAQIIDINMDEGLIDSKEVMIEFLNIIATEPEIARVPVMFDSSKWEVLEAGLRHCQGKGIVNS
;
A
#
# COMPACT_ATOMS: atom_id res chain seq x y z
N ASP A 1 12.74 -7.23 -12.96
CA ASP A 1 13.51 -7.72 -11.81
C ASP A 1 12.61 -7.76 -10.58
N LEU A 2 12.44 -8.95 -9.98
CA LEU A 2 11.53 -9.24 -8.86
C LEU A 2 12.28 -9.31 -7.51
N ILE A 3 13.58 -9.57 -7.54
CA ILE A 3 14.39 -9.90 -6.36
C ILE A 3 14.39 -8.78 -5.32
N PRO A 4 14.55 -7.48 -5.67
CA PRO A 4 14.56 -6.40 -4.69
C PRO A 4 13.26 -6.34 -3.86
N TYR A 5 12.12 -6.61 -4.49
CA TYR A 5 10.80 -6.57 -3.84
C TYR A 5 10.59 -7.77 -2.92
N VAL A 6 10.97 -8.97 -3.36
CA VAL A 6 10.89 -10.19 -2.53
C VAL A 6 11.83 -10.07 -1.33
N ARG A 7 13.02 -9.51 -1.53
CA ARG A 7 13.96 -9.22 -0.44
C ARG A 7 13.36 -8.28 0.59
N GLU A 8 12.70 -7.19 0.20
CA GLU A 8 12.04 -6.31 1.18
C GLU A 8 10.85 -6.98 1.86
N LEU A 9 9.98 -7.64 1.10
CA LEU A 9 8.85 -8.39 1.66
C LEU A 9 9.32 -9.41 2.71
N SER A 10 10.44 -10.08 2.45
CA SER A 10 11.04 -11.06 3.36
C SER A 10 11.42 -10.50 4.73
N LYS A 11 11.68 -9.19 4.84
CA LYS A 11 12.03 -8.54 6.11
C LYS A 11 10.80 -8.10 6.92
N ILE A 12 9.65 -7.91 6.25
CA ILE A 12 8.48 -7.24 6.85
C ILE A 12 7.20 -8.10 6.93
N CYS A 13 7.13 -9.26 6.28
CA CYS A 13 5.96 -10.15 6.37
C CYS A 13 6.09 -11.10 7.58
N GLU A 14 5.10 -11.06 8.48
CA GLU A 14 4.91 -12.00 9.61
C GLU A 14 4.38 -13.37 9.16
N CYS A 15 4.29 -13.55 7.85
CA CYS A 15 3.76 -14.68 7.14
C CYS A 15 4.85 -15.41 6.34
N PHE A 16 4.50 -16.55 5.74
CA PHE A 16 5.33 -17.17 4.73
C PHE A 16 5.27 -16.39 3.41
N VAL A 17 6.39 -16.35 2.68
CA VAL A 17 6.51 -15.67 1.38
C VAL A 17 6.50 -16.71 0.26
N SER A 18 5.57 -16.54 -0.69
CA SER A 18 5.51 -17.35 -1.91
C SER A 18 5.91 -16.52 -3.12
N VAL A 19 6.67 -17.11 -4.06
CA VAL A 19 7.08 -16.45 -5.31
C VAL A 19 6.78 -17.32 -6.52
N HIS A 20 6.16 -16.74 -7.55
CA HIS A 20 5.77 -17.41 -8.78
C HIS A 20 6.11 -16.51 -9.99
N PRO A 21 7.40 -16.43 -10.39
CA PRO A 21 7.79 -15.62 -11.54
C PRO A 21 7.27 -16.22 -12.86
N ASN A 22 7.10 -15.36 -13.86
CA ASN A 22 6.98 -15.78 -15.25
C ASN A 22 8.33 -16.32 -15.75
N ALA A 23 8.33 -17.11 -16.83
CA ALA A 23 9.54 -17.52 -17.54
C ALA A 23 10.11 -16.39 -18.40
N GLY A 24 10.57 -15.33 -17.72
CA GLY A 24 11.05 -14.10 -18.33
C GLY A 24 9.94 -13.10 -18.64
N LEU A 25 10.33 -12.01 -19.30
CA LEU A 25 9.38 -11.09 -19.91
C LEU A 25 8.89 -11.70 -21.24
N PRO A 26 7.63 -11.47 -21.64
CA PRO A 26 7.17 -11.92 -22.93
C PRO A 26 7.99 -11.26 -24.05
N ASN A 27 8.40 -12.06 -25.03
CA ASN A 27 9.08 -11.57 -26.22
C ASN A 27 8.11 -10.88 -27.19
N GLU A 28 8.60 -10.42 -28.34
CA GLU A 28 7.78 -9.68 -29.33
C GLU A 28 6.61 -10.50 -29.89
N LEU A 29 6.67 -11.83 -29.80
CA LEU A 29 5.60 -12.76 -30.20
C LEU A 29 4.65 -13.10 -29.03
N GLY A 30 4.91 -12.57 -27.84
CA GLY A 30 4.17 -12.90 -26.62
C GLY A 30 4.56 -14.23 -25.98
N GLU A 31 5.66 -14.84 -26.42
CA GLU A 31 6.18 -16.11 -25.89
C GLU A 31 7.19 -15.86 -24.76
N TYR A 32 7.55 -16.92 -24.04
CA TYR A 32 8.42 -16.88 -22.87
C TYR A 32 9.64 -17.76 -23.10
N ASP A 33 10.82 -17.14 -23.10
CA ASP A 33 12.07 -17.77 -23.55
C ASP A 33 12.96 -18.27 -22.40
N GLU A 34 12.70 -17.85 -21.16
CA GLU A 34 13.55 -18.21 -20.02
C GLU A 34 13.44 -19.71 -19.72
N THR A 35 14.58 -20.38 -19.60
CA THR A 35 14.64 -21.83 -19.46
C THR A 35 14.41 -22.29 -18.01
N PRO A 36 14.05 -23.58 -17.80
CA PRO A 36 14.00 -24.18 -16.47
C PRO A 36 15.27 -23.95 -15.64
N GLU A 37 16.43 -24.09 -16.27
CA GLU A 37 17.74 -23.98 -15.64
C GLU A 37 18.02 -22.53 -15.18
N GLU A 38 17.77 -21.54 -16.04
CA GLU A 38 17.95 -20.12 -15.74
C GLU A 38 17.04 -19.68 -14.57
N MET A 39 15.74 -19.93 -14.67
CA MET A 39 14.79 -19.58 -13.62
C MET A 39 15.14 -20.26 -12.28
N SER A 40 15.59 -21.52 -12.34
CA SER A 40 15.93 -22.27 -11.14
C SER A 40 17.15 -21.71 -10.40
N GLU A 41 18.13 -21.11 -11.09
CA GLU A 41 19.25 -20.43 -10.44
C GLU A 41 18.76 -19.21 -9.63
N ILE A 42 17.90 -18.39 -10.25
CA ILE A 42 17.34 -17.21 -9.61
C ILE A 42 16.51 -17.58 -8.37
N LEU A 43 15.67 -18.61 -8.49
CA LEU A 43 14.88 -19.14 -7.37
C LEU A 43 15.77 -19.73 -6.26
N ALA A 44 16.84 -20.44 -6.65
CA ALA A 44 17.79 -21.00 -5.69
C ALA A 44 18.57 -19.89 -4.96
N GLU A 45 18.92 -18.78 -5.62
CA GLU A 45 19.54 -17.62 -4.97
C GLU A 45 18.60 -16.98 -3.93
N MET A 46 17.34 -16.76 -4.28
CA MET A 46 16.33 -16.24 -3.35
C MET A 46 16.12 -17.17 -2.16
N ALA A 47 16.07 -18.48 -2.39
CA ALA A 47 15.91 -19.48 -1.33
C ALA A 47 17.14 -19.55 -0.42
N LYS A 48 18.37 -19.59 -0.99
CA LYS A 48 19.63 -19.58 -0.23
C LYS A 48 19.78 -18.31 0.62
N SER A 49 19.29 -17.18 0.11
CA SER A 49 19.29 -15.91 0.84
C SER A 49 18.19 -15.82 1.90
N GLY A 50 17.34 -16.85 2.03
CA GLY A 50 16.27 -16.92 3.02
C GLY A 50 15.12 -15.95 2.73
N PHE A 51 14.86 -15.64 1.46
CA PHE A 51 13.80 -14.67 1.09
C PHE A 51 12.42 -15.32 0.91
N VAL A 52 12.36 -16.62 0.63
CA VAL A 52 11.13 -17.32 0.22
C VAL A 52 10.88 -18.60 1.01
N ASN A 53 9.62 -19.00 1.09
CA ASN A 53 9.15 -20.24 1.71
C ASN A 53 8.60 -21.22 0.68
N ILE A 54 7.92 -20.69 -0.34
CA ILE A 54 7.30 -21.45 -1.42
C ILE A 54 7.76 -20.84 -2.73
N VAL A 55 8.10 -21.69 -3.69
CA VAL A 55 8.39 -21.28 -5.07
C VAL A 55 7.44 -21.99 -6.03
N GLY A 56 7.13 -21.34 -7.14
CA GLY A 56 6.43 -21.95 -8.25
C GLY A 56 6.68 -21.17 -9.52
N GLY A 57 5.76 -21.28 -10.46
CA GLY A 57 5.81 -20.57 -11.73
C GLY A 57 4.47 -19.95 -12.09
N CYS A 58 4.52 -18.93 -12.96
CA CYS A 58 3.34 -18.28 -13.53
C CYS A 58 3.37 -18.47 -15.07
N CYS A 59 3.17 -17.41 -15.86
CA CYS A 59 3.12 -17.49 -17.32
C CYS A 59 4.44 -18.01 -17.91
N GLY A 60 4.34 -18.86 -18.93
CA GLY A 60 5.50 -19.47 -19.60
C GLY A 60 6.13 -20.66 -18.85
N THR A 61 5.81 -20.84 -17.57
CA THR A 61 6.34 -21.99 -16.82
C THR A 61 5.64 -23.29 -17.19
N THR A 62 6.38 -24.40 -17.16
CA THR A 62 5.91 -25.72 -17.60
C THR A 62 6.20 -26.77 -16.52
N PRO A 63 5.65 -27.99 -16.62
CA PRO A 63 6.01 -29.08 -15.70
C PRO A 63 7.53 -29.34 -15.61
N LYS A 64 8.26 -29.12 -16.71
CA LYS A 64 9.73 -29.23 -16.72
C LYS A 64 10.39 -28.16 -15.83
N HIS A 65 9.88 -26.94 -15.81
CA HIS A 65 10.35 -25.90 -14.89
C HIS A 65 10.17 -26.35 -13.43
N ILE A 66 8.96 -26.80 -13.08
CA ILE A 66 8.64 -27.23 -11.72
C ILE A 66 9.51 -28.42 -11.28
N GLN A 67 9.78 -29.37 -12.18
CA GLN A 67 10.70 -30.48 -11.90
C GLN A 67 12.10 -29.97 -11.52
N VAL A 68 12.69 -29.09 -12.34
CA VAL A 68 14.03 -28.52 -12.09
C VAL A 68 14.04 -27.70 -10.80
N PHE A 69 12.98 -26.92 -10.52
CA PHE A 69 12.86 -26.16 -9.28
C PHE A 69 12.85 -27.09 -8.07
N SER A 70 12.04 -28.14 -8.11
CA SER A 70 11.94 -29.13 -7.03
C SER A 70 13.26 -29.83 -6.77
N GLU A 71 13.95 -30.29 -7.82
CA GLU A 71 15.24 -30.98 -7.70
C GLU A 71 16.29 -30.06 -7.06
N LYS A 72 16.41 -28.83 -7.57
CA LYS A 72 17.45 -27.88 -7.17
C LYS A 72 17.24 -27.27 -5.78
N LEU A 73 15.99 -27.03 -5.38
CA LEU A 73 15.67 -26.40 -4.10
C LEU A 73 15.39 -27.42 -2.97
N SER A 74 15.29 -28.71 -3.26
CA SER A 74 14.93 -29.79 -2.32
C SER A 74 15.70 -29.79 -0.98
N ASN A 75 16.96 -29.39 -1.00
CA ASN A 75 17.84 -29.42 0.19
C ASN A 75 18.01 -28.03 0.86
N LEU A 76 17.29 -27.01 0.39
CA LEU A 76 17.39 -25.66 0.95
C LEU A 76 16.40 -25.49 2.10
N LYS A 77 16.81 -24.69 3.10
CA LYS A 77 15.94 -24.35 4.23
C LYS A 77 15.00 -23.21 3.82
N PRO A 78 13.69 -23.31 4.10
CA PRO A 78 12.76 -22.20 3.91
C PRO A 78 13.15 -20.98 4.75
N ARG A 79 12.74 -19.79 4.28
CA ARG A 79 12.83 -18.54 5.04
C ARG A 79 12.28 -18.69 6.46
N THR A 80 13.00 -18.15 7.44
CA THR A 80 12.48 -18.00 8.81
C THR A 80 11.65 -16.72 8.91
N ILE A 81 10.47 -16.78 9.54
CA ILE A 81 9.64 -15.59 9.74
C ILE A 81 10.37 -14.63 10.70
N PRO A 82 10.58 -13.36 10.32
CA PRO A 82 11.30 -12.39 11.13
C PRO A 82 10.46 -12.01 12.36
N LYS A 83 11.15 -11.69 13.46
CA LYS A 83 10.53 -11.02 14.59
C LYS A 83 10.49 -9.52 14.32
N ILE A 84 9.30 -8.97 14.10
CA ILE A 84 9.13 -7.57 13.74
C ILE A 84 8.86 -6.74 15.02
N PRO A 85 9.57 -5.62 15.24
CA PRO A 85 9.24 -4.71 16.32
C PRO A 85 7.85 -4.11 16.16
N SER A 86 7.09 -4.10 17.26
CA SER A 86 5.79 -3.42 17.33
C SER A 86 6.00 -1.92 17.24
N LEU A 87 5.48 -1.33 16.18
CA LEU A 87 5.47 0.11 15.91
C LEU A 87 4.09 0.49 15.37
N THR A 88 3.70 1.75 15.53
CA THR A 88 2.55 2.27 14.78
C THR A 88 2.96 2.37 13.32
N ARG A 89 2.39 1.48 12.49
CA ARG A 89 2.61 1.45 11.04
C ARG A 89 1.34 1.90 10.36
N LEU A 90 1.46 2.92 9.53
CA LEU A 90 0.41 3.51 8.71
C LEU A 90 0.87 3.48 7.26
N SER A 91 -0.05 3.67 6.32
CA SER A 91 0.33 3.84 4.92
C SER A 91 -0.73 4.59 4.13
N GLY A 92 -0.27 5.36 3.15
CA GLY A 92 -1.02 5.59 1.91
C GLY A 92 -0.52 4.57 0.88
N LEU A 93 -0.04 5.05 -0.26
CA LEU A 93 0.80 4.28 -1.19
C LEU A 93 2.21 4.05 -0.65
N GLU A 94 2.69 4.95 0.21
CA GLU A 94 3.98 4.83 0.89
C GLU A 94 3.79 4.46 2.37
N ALA A 95 4.76 3.72 2.92
CA ALA A 95 4.73 3.30 4.32
C ALA A 95 5.20 4.43 5.25
N LEU A 96 4.41 4.71 6.29
CA LEU A 96 4.78 5.60 7.38
C LEU A 96 4.91 4.79 8.68
N ASN A 97 6.16 4.49 9.05
CA ASN A 97 6.48 3.68 10.23
C ASN A 97 6.93 4.59 11.37
N LEU A 98 6.09 4.81 12.40
CA LEU A 98 6.41 5.70 13.52
C LEU A 98 7.42 5.01 14.45
N SER A 99 8.70 5.24 14.18
CA SER A 99 9.83 4.79 14.99
C SER A 99 10.31 5.90 15.94
N LYS A 100 11.26 5.59 16.84
CA LYS A 100 11.78 6.58 17.80
C LYS A 100 12.63 7.65 17.14
N GLU A 101 13.15 7.38 15.95
CA GLU A 101 13.97 8.29 15.16
C GLU A 101 13.11 9.33 14.41
N LEU A 102 11.82 9.05 14.23
CA LEU A 102 10.85 10.05 13.76
C LEU A 102 10.48 10.95 14.93
N ASN A 103 10.76 12.24 14.78
CA ASN A 103 10.51 13.24 15.81
C ASN A 103 8.99 13.49 15.98
N PHE A 104 8.45 14.37 15.12
CA PHE A 104 7.08 14.83 15.18
C PHE A 104 6.39 14.52 13.87
N ILE A 105 5.16 13.99 13.95
CA ILE A 105 4.36 13.68 12.78
C ILE A 105 3.32 14.77 12.61
N ASN A 106 3.42 15.51 11.50
CA ASN A 106 2.46 16.56 11.18
C ASN A 106 1.19 15.95 10.58
N VAL A 107 0.04 16.27 11.16
CA VAL A 107 -1.28 15.93 10.63
C VAL A 107 -1.90 17.20 10.03
N GLY A 108 -2.27 17.16 8.75
CA GLY A 108 -2.93 18.27 8.08
C GLY A 108 -4.41 18.35 8.43
N GLU A 109 -4.83 19.39 9.15
CA GLU A 109 -6.19 19.59 9.69
C GLU A 109 -7.16 20.40 8.78
N ARG A 110 -6.68 20.97 7.67
CA ARG A 110 -7.46 21.97 6.88
C ARG A 110 -8.56 21.34 6.03
N THR A 111 -8.53 20.02 5.86
CA THR A 111 -9.53 19.17 5.18
C THR A 111 -10.67 18.78 6.13
N ASN A 112 -11.15 19.77 6.90
CA ASN A 112 -12.14 19.59 7.94
C ASN A 112 -13.33 20.53 7.70
N VAL A 113 -14.53 19.97 7.43
CA VAL A 113 -15.74 20.75 7.16
C VAL A 113 -16.17 21.58 8.37
N THR A 114 -15.91 21.12 9.60
CA THR A 114 -16.25 21.87 10.82
C THR A 114 -15.24 22.97 11.13
N GLY A 115 -13.94 22.71 10.91
CA GLY A 115 -12.83 23.60 11.29
C GLY A 115 -12.36 24.58 10.22
N SER A 116 -12.63 24.33 8.93
CA SER A 116 -12.11 25.12 7.80
C SER A 116 -13.24 25.75 6.99
N LEU A 117 -13.46 27.06 7.15
CA LEU A 117 -14.48 27.82 6.41
C LEU A 117 -14.33 27.68 4.89
N MET A 118 -13.08 27.64 4.41
CA MET A 118 -12.79 27.46 2.99
C MET A 118 -13.18 26.05 2.53
N PHE A 119 -12.75 25.01 3.24
CA PHE A 119 -13.05 23.62 2.87
C PHE A 119 -14.55 23.32 2.95
N LYS A 120 -15.23 23.78 4.02
CA LYS A 120 -16.68 23.73 4.16
C LYS A 120 -17.41 24.30 2.95
N ARG A 121 -16.99 25.47 2.48
CA ARG A 121 -17.59 26.09 1.28
C ARG A 121 -17.39 25.20 0.05
N LEU A 122 -16.18 24.73 -0.18
CA LEU A 122 -15.84 23.90 -1.35
C LEU A 122 -16.65 22.60 -1.37
N ILE A 123 -16.78 21.92 -0.24
CA ILE A 123 -17.58 20.69 -0.12
C ILE A 123 -19.08 20.97 -0.36
N LYS A 124 -19.64 22.03 0.23
CA LYS A 124 -21.04 22.40 0.00
C LYS A 124 -21.33 22.81 -1.44
N GLU A 125 -20.35 23.40 -2.12
CA GLU A 125 -20.42 23.76 -3.54
C GLU A 125 -20.06 22.58 -4.48
N GLN A 126 -19.73 21.39 -3.94
CA GLN A 126 -19.25 20.22 -4.67
C GLN A 126 -18.02 20.52 -5.56
N ASN A 127 -17.22 21.51 -5.16
CA ASN A 127 -16.00 21.90 -5.87
C ASN A 127 -14.82 21.03 -5.40
N TYR A 128 -14.88 19.74 -5.73
CA TYR A 128 -13.88 18.77 -5.30
C TYR A 128 -12.50 19.03 -5.87
N ILE A 129 -12.38 19.63 -7.06
CA ILE A 129 -11.08 20.01 -7.65
C ILE A 129 -10.32 20.91 -6.67
N LYS A 130 -10.96 22.00 -6.22
CA LYS A 130 -10.34 22.92 -5.25
C LYS A 130 -10.22 22.30 -3.86
N ALA A 131 -11.13 21.41 -3.46
CA ALA A 131 -11.00 20.70 -2.19
C ALA A 131 -9.75 19.81 -2.15
N THR A 132 -9.45 19.13 -3.26
CA THR A 132 -8.23 18.34 -3.45
C THR A 132 -6.98 19.22 -3.39
N GLU A 133 -7.02 20.44 -3.95
CA GLU A 133 -5.91 21.40 -3.82
C GLU A 133 -5.60 21.73 -2.34
N VAL A 134 -6.61 21.79 -1.46
CA VAL A 134 -6.39 22.00 -0.01
C VAL A 134 -5.61 20.83 0.59
N ALA A 135 -6.00 19.59 0.27
CA ALA A 135 -5.29 18.39 0.72
C ALA A 135 -3.85 18.36 0.20
N LEU A 136 -3.65 18.61 -1.10
CA LEU A 136 -2.34 18.63 -1.75
C LEU A 136 -1.41 19.66 -1.13
N GLN A 137 -1.89 20.88 -0.90
CA GLN A 137 -1.10 21.93 -0.26
C GLN A 137 -0.61 21.53 1.13
N GLN A 138 -1.40 20.77 1.90
CA GLN A 138 -0.96 20.31 3.22
C GLN A 138 0.21 19.33 3.09
N VAL A 139 0.13 18.36 2.18
CA VAL A 139 1.20 17.38 1.95
C VAL A 139 2.47 18.07 1.43
N GLN A 140 2.34 18.97 0.46
CA GLN A 140 3.45 19.74 -0.08
C GLN A 140 4.14 20.62 0.98
N ASN A 141 3.39 21.06 2.00
CA ASN A 141 3.91 21.82 3.13
C ASN A 141 4.35 20.93 4.31
N GLY A 142 4.50 19.62 4.11
CA GLY A 142 5.12 18.71 5.08
C GLY A 142 4.15 17.98 6.01
N ALA A 143 2.84 18.00 5.72
CA ALA A 143 1.91 17.07 6.37
C ALA A 143 2.25 15.63 5.95
N GLN A 144 2.43 14.77 6.95
CA GLN A 144 2.74 13.35 6.75
C GLN A 144 1.49 12.47 6.84
N ILE A 145 0.39 13.04 7.34
CA ILE A 145 -0.95 12.45 7.45
C ILE A 145 -1.94 13.55 7.11
N ILE A 146 -3.07 13.21 6.49
CA ILE A 146 -4.15 14.17 6.21
C ILE A 146 -5.37 13.77 7.04
N ASP A 147 -5.86 14.69 7.86
CA ASP A 147 -7.11 14.54 8.60
C ASP A 147 -8.29 14.95 7.71
N ILE A 148 -9.30 14.09 7.59
CA ILE A 148 -10.45 14.31 6.74
C ILE A 148 -11.71 14.21 7.59
N ASN A 149 -12.40 15.34 7.71
CA ASN A 149 -13.68 15.44 8.42
C ASN A 149 -14.76 15.98 7.49
N MET A 150 -15.85 15.20 7.35
CA MET A 150 -17.01 15.52 6.52
C MET A 150 -18.30 15.66 7.34
N ASP A 151 -18.19 15.78 8.67
CA ASP A 151 -19.34 15.94 9.55
C ASP A 151 -19.97 17.33 9.38
N GLU A 152 -21.22 17.36 8.92
CA GLU A 152 -22.03 18.57 8.79
C GLU A 152 -23.50 18.20 8.67
N GLY A 153 -24.40 18.97 9.29
CA GLY A 153 -25.83 18.63 9.37
C GLY A 153 -26.61 18.78 8.06
N LEU A 154 -26.03 19.39 7.03
CA LEU A 154 -26.70 19.72 5.76
C LEU A 154 -26.23 18.88 4.57
N ILE A 155 -25.28 17.97 4.77
CA ILE A 155 -24.76 17.09 3.72
C ILE A 155 -24.84 15.63 4.19
N ASP A 156 -24.83 14.70 3.24
CA ASP A 156 -24.61 13.29 3.56
C ASP A 156 -23.12 13.05 3.81
N SER A 157 -22.70 13.19 5.07
CA SER A 157 -21.30 13.04 5.50
C SER A 157 -20.66 11.73 5.03
N LYS A 158 -21.45 10.65 4.96
CA LYS A 158 -20.95 9.34 4.54
C LYS A 158 -20.66 9.32 3.04
N GLU A 159 -21.62 9.74 2.22
CA GLU A 159 -21.43 9.76 0.77
C GLU A 159 -20.33 10.75 0.35
N VAL A 160 -20.27 11.92 1.00
CA VAL A 160 -19.21 12.91 0.75
C VAL A 160 -17.83 12.38 1.16
N MET A 161 -17.71 11.66 2.28
CA MET A 161 -16.46 11.00 2.68
C MET A 161 -16.00 10.01 1.61
N ILE A 162 -16.90 9.15 1.12
CA ILE A 162 -16.60 8.16 0.07
C ILE A 162 -16.14 8.85 -1.21
N GLU A 163 -16.91 9.83 -1.68
CA GLU A 163 -16.62 10.55 -2.93
C GLU A 163 -15.26 11.26 -2.85
N PHE A 164 -15.00 11.99 -1.76
CA PHE A 164 -13.75 12.71 -1.61
C PHE A 164 -12.54 11.78 -1.50
N LEU A 165 -12.65 10.67 -0.75
CA LEU A 165 -11.57 9.68 -0.65
C LEU A 165 -11.23 9.05 -2.02
N ASN A 166 -12.26 8.70 -2.79
CA ASN A 166 -12.06 8.16 -4.15
C ASN A 166 -11.39 9.18 -5.06
N ILE A 167 -11.72 10.47 -4.95
CA ILE A 167 -11.10 11.54 -5.74
C ILE A 167 -9.63 11.70 -5.35
N ILE A 168 -9.30 11.86 -4.06
CA ILE A 168 -7.90 12.09 -3.65
C ILE A 168 -7.01 10.86 -3.88
N ALA A 169 -7.58 9.65 -3.96
CA ALA A 169 -6.85 8.45 -4.35
C ALA A 169 -6.33 8.52 -5.80
N THR A 170 -6.90 9.39 -6.65
CA THR A 170 -6.42 9.63 -8.01
C THR A 170 -5.25 10.61 -8.11
N GLU A 171 -4.92 11.30 -7.01
CA GLU A 171 -3.80 12.24 -6.92
C GLU A 171 -2.62 11.60 -6.17
N PRO A 172 -1.55 11.14 -6.86
CA PRO A 172 -0.48 10.35 -6.24
C PRO A 172 0.21 11.04 -5.06
N GLU A 173 0.38 12.36 -5.12
CA GLU A 173 1.03 13.13 -4.05
C GLU A 173 0.20 13.14 -2.76
N ILE A 174 -1.12 13.07 -2.86
CA ILE A 174 -2.01 12.91 -1.71
C ILE A 174 -2.07 11.44 -1.30
N ALA A 175 -2.29 10.55 -2.26
CA ALA A 175 -2.48 9.13 -2.00
C ALA A 175 -1.27 8.47 -1.33
N ARG A 176 -0.06 9.02 -1.45
CA ARG A 176 1.14 8.49 -0.81
C ARG A 176 1.11 8.54 0.72
N VAL A 177 0.44 9.53 1.32
CA VAL A 177 0.38 9.68 2.78
C VAL A 177 -0.86 9.00 3.39
N PRO A 178 -0.82 8.54 4.65
CA PRO A 178 -1.99 7.98 5.31
C PRO A 178 -3.09 9.01 5.56
N VAL A 179 -4.33 8.53 5.63
CA VAL A 179 -5.51 9.32 5.99
C VAL A 179 -5.89 9.07 7.44
N MET A 180 -6.23 10.15 8.15
CA MET A 180 -6.93 10.12 9.43
C MET A 180 -8.41 10.43 9.17
N PHE A 181 -9.28 9.46 9.38
CA PHE A 181 -10.73 9.61 9.23
C PHE A 181 -11.28 10.23 10.51
N ASP A 182 -11.77 11.47 10.43
CA ASP A 182 -12.32 12.20 11.55
C ASP A 182 -13.83 12.34 11.41
N SER A 183 -14.57 11.64 12.28
CA SER A 183 -16.03 11.73 12.33
C SER A 183 -16.56 11.16 13.64
N SER A 184 -17.56 11.83 14.19
CA SER A 184 -18.35 11.38 15.34
C SER A 184 -19.32 10.23 15.02
N LYS A 185 -19.45 9.86 13.74
CA LYS A 185 -20.41 8.88 13.22
C LYS A 185 -19.69 7.61 12.77
N TRP A 186 -20.00 6.49 13.41
CA TRP A 186 -19.38 5.20 13.09
C TRP A 186 -19.53 4.81 11.62
N GLU A 187 -20.70 5.05 11.03
CA GLU A 187 -20.99 4.71 9.63
C GLU A 187 -20.14 5.50 8.62
N VAL A 188 -19.66 6.70 8.99
CA VAL A 188 -18.75 7.52 8.18
C VAL A 188 -17.33 6.98 8.32
N LEU A 189 -16.90 6.67 9.54
CA LEU A 189 -15.59 6.06 9.80
C LEU A 189 -15.44 4.71 9.09
N GLU A 190 -16.45 3.85 9.19
CA GLU A 190 -16.49 2.55 8.50
C GLU A 190 -16.46 2.72 6.99
N ALA A 191 -17.22 3.67 6.44
CA ALA A 191 -17.19 3.98 5.02
C ALA A 191 -15.80 4.47 4.58
N GLY A 192 -15.16 5.34 5.36
CA GLY A 192 -13.81 5.82 5.08
C GLY A 192 -12.78 4.69 5.05
N LEU A 193 -12.82 3.80 6.04
CA LEU A 193 -11.94 2.63 6.12
C LEU A 193 -12.11 1.68 4.92
N ARG A 194 -13.35 1.48 4.44
CA ARG A 194 -13.63 0.62 3.27
C ARG A 194 -13.12 1.21 1.95
N HIS A 195 -12.96 2.53 1.88
CA HIS A 195 -12.53 3.25 0.67
C HIS A 195 -11.10 3.77 0.76
N CYS A 196 -10.32 3.28 1.71
CA CYS A 196 -8.89 3.57 1.82
C CYS A 196 -8.08 2.35 1.40
N GLN A 197 -7.12 2.55 0.48
CA GLN A 197 -6.20 1.50 0.05
C GLN A 197 -5.16 1.17 1.12
N GLY A 198 -4.66 2.18 1.83
CA GLY A 198 -3.62 2.06 2.83
C GLY A 198 -4.15 1.87 4.25
N LYS A 199 -3.24 1.79 5.22
CA LYS A 199 -3.59 1.72 6.63
C LYS A 199 -3.69 3.12 7.23
N GLY A 200 -4.92 3.63 7.36
CA GLY A 200 -5.23 4.92 7.98
C GLY A 200 -5.38 4.89 9.51
N ILE A 201 -5.87 6.01 10.04
CA ILE A 201 -6.19 6.23 11.47
C ILE A 201 -7.66 6.55 11.62
N VAL A 202 -8.29 6.05 12.68
CA VAL A 202 -9.64 6.47 13.11
C VAL A 202 -9.49 7.55 14.19
N ASN A 203 -10.12 8.70 13.99
CA ASN A 203 -10.16 9.86 14.89
C ASN A 203 -11.63 10.19 15.16
N SER A 204 -12.05 10.16 16.43
CA SER A 204 -13.34 9.53 16.79
C SER A 204 -14.44 10.47 17.26
#